data_AF-W4SFK2-F1
#
_entry.id   AF-W4SFK2-F1
#
_cell.length_a   1.000
_cell.length_b   1.000
_cell.length_c   1.000
_cell.angle_alpha   90.00
_cell.angle_beta   90.00
_cell.angle_gamma   90.00
#
_symmetry.space_group_name_H-M   'P 1'
#
loop_
_entity.id
_entity.type
_entity.pdbx_description
1 polymer ?
#
loop_
_entity_poly.entity_id
_entity_poly.type
_entity_poly.pdbx_seq_one_letter_code
_entity_poly.pdbx_strand_id
1 'polypeptide(L)'
;MSTNNREWERGPPIRSWAGEHFNHEDREIYDVELAVSLINRKPDDFQFIVLPIDRIRAQVEGRGSVDLQYAAALTNEDAVRPVLLGRYADGSARLLDGYHRATRLLRTNVPHVGAWLLTVEQTKAIRVYVPIAHLPANARVNPTSQ
;
A
#
# COMPACT_ATOMS: atom_id res chain seq x y z
N MET A 1 21.82 25.87 4.91
CA MET A 1 20.68 25.43 5.74
C MET A 1 20.03 24.24 5.06
N SER A 2 20.00 23.08 5.70
CA SER A 2 19.05 22.02 5.33
C SER A 2 18.64 21.33 6.62
N THR A 3 17.60 21.87 7.23
CA THR A 3 16.74 21.12 8.13
C THR A 3 16.00 20.09 7.27
N ASN A 4 16.67 18.98 6.93
CA ASN A 4 15.99 17.81 6.36
C ASN A 4 15.16 17.18 7.47
N ASN A 5 14.03 17.81 7.78
CA ASN A 5 12.96 17.22 8.57
C ASN A 5 12.36 16.10 7.72
N ARG A 6 12.97 14.92 7.78
CA ARG A 6 12.48 13.73 7.10
C ARG A 6 11.19 13.30 7.79
N GLU A 7 10.05 13.65 7.22
CA GLU A 7 8.74 13.43 7.84
C GLU A 7 8.49 11.96 8.18
N TRP A 8 9.08 11.03 7.42
CA TRP A 8 9.01 9.59 7.67
C TRP A 8 9.75 9.14 8.95
N GLU A 9 10.70 9.92 9.47
CA GLU A 9 11.40 9.64 10.73
C GLU A 9 10.53 9.93 11.96
N ARG A 10 9.43 10.68 11.79
CA ARG A 10 8.54 11.10 12.89
C ARG A 10 7.46 10.07 13.24
N GLY A 11 7.22 9.12 12.35
CA GLY A 11 6.20 8.08 12.50
C GLY A 11 6.82 6.70 12.69
N PRO A 12 6.01 5.69 13.06
CA PRO A 12 6.47 4.33 13.07
C PRO A 12 6.82 3.87 11.65
N PRO A 13 7.83 3.01 11.46
CA PRO A 13 8.23 2.54 10.14
C PRO A 13 7.13 1.73 9.46
N ILE A 14 7.15 1.70 8.13
CA ILE A 14 6.32 0.77 7.35
C ILE A 14 6.80 -0.67 7.60
N ARG A 15 5.85 -1.62 7.61
CA ARG A 15 6.11 -3.04 7.85
C ARG A 15 5.29 -3.86 6.86
N SER A 16 5.76 -5.08 6.61
CA SER A 16 5.09 -6.14 5.87
C SER A 16 5.32 -7.47 6.59
N TRP A 17 4.52 -8.48 6.25
CA TRP A 17 4.77 -9.86 6.65
C TRP A 17 5.69 -10.57 5.65
N ALA A 18 6.35 -11.65 6.10
CA ALA A 18 7.15 -12.48 5.20
C ALA A 18 6.22 -13.16 4.16
N GLY A 19 6.59 -13.06 2.89
CA GLY A 19 5.81 -13.52 1.75
C GLY A 19 4.54 -12.71 1.49
N GLU A 20 4.43 -11.48 2.00
CA GLU A 20 3.21 -10.68 1.84
C GLU A 20 3.01 -10.23 0.40
N HIS A 21 1.94 -10.77 -0.20
CA HIS A 21 1.47 -10.42 -1.52
C HIS A 21 0.08 -9.82 -1.44
N PHE A 22 -0.19 -8.85 -2.30
CA PHE A 22 -1.47 -8.17 -2.33
C PHE A 22 -2.14 -8.27 -3.69
N ASN A 23 -3.38 -8.75 -3.72
CA ASN A 23 -4.21 -8.77 -4.93
C ASN A 23 -5.05 -7.48 -5.02
N HIS A 24 -4.74 -6.65 -6.01
CA HIS A 24 -5.38 -5.39 -6.31
C HIS A 24 -6.65 -5.57 -7.17
N GLU A 25 -7.53 -4.56 -7.20
CA GLU A 25 -8.83 -4.63 -7.89
C GLU A 25 -8.72 -4.88 -9.40
N ASP A 26 -7.66 -4.39 -10.02
CA ASP A 26 -7.30 -4.69 -11.42
C ASP A 26 -6.77 -6.11 -11.61
N ARG A 27 -6.94 -6.96 -10.60
CA ARG A 27 -6.55 -8.37 -10.61
C ARG A 27 -5.03 -8.55 -10.72
N GLU A 28 -4.28 -7.57 -10.23
CA GLU A 28 -2.81 -7.56 -10.24
C GLU A 28 -2.28 -7.94 -8.87
N ILE A 29 -1.20 -8.70 -8.82
CA ILE A 29 -0.55 -9.08 -7.58
C ILE A 29 0.70 -8.22 -7.40
N TYR A 30 0.90 -7.69 -6.20
CA TYR A 30 2.07 -6.90 -5.82
C TYR A 30 2.82 -7.58 -4.68
N ASP A 31 4.15 -7.61 -4.77
CA ASP A 31 5.06 -8.05 -3.73
C ASP A 31 5.29 -6.90 -2.75
N VAL A 32 4.50 -6.88 -1.68
CA VAL A 32 4.52 -5.82 -0.66
C VAL A 32 5.79 -5.95 0.18
N GLU A 33 6.25 -7.17 0.43
CA GLU A 33 7.49 -7.42 1.16
C GLU A 33 8.69 -6.81 0.43
N LEU A 34 8.80 -7.02 -0.88
CA LEU A 34 9.85 -6.42 -1.71
C LEU A 34 9.78 -4.90 -1.64
N ALA A 35 8.58 -4.30 -1.77
CA ALA A 35 8.40 -2.86 -1.70
C ALA A 35 8.89 -2.29 -0.35
N VAL A 36 8.46 -2.89 0.76
CA VAL A 36 8.84 -2.48 2.12
C VAL A 36 10.33 -2.68 2.37
N SER A 37 10.92 -3.77 1.88
CA SER A 37 12.37 -4.04 1.95
C SER A 37 13.18 -2.97 1.23
N LEU A 38 12.76 -2.55 0.04
CA LEU A 38 13.41 -1.50 -0.73
C LEU A 38 13.31 -0.13 -0.03
N ILE A 39 12.12 0.22 0.48
CA ILE A 39 11.88 1.46 1.25
C ILE A 39 12.79 1.49 2.48
N ASN A 40 12.82 0.43 3.27
CA ASN A 40 13.63 0.38 4.49
C ASN A 40 15.14 0.40 4.21
N ARG A 41 15.58 -0.10 3.06
CA ARG A 41 16.99 -0.09 2.65
C ARG A 41 17.46 1.29 2.22
N LYS A 42 16.64 2.03 1.45
CA LYS A 42 17.01 3.34 0.92
C LYS A 42 15.79 4.26 0.83
N PRO A 43 15.30 4.79 1.97
CA PRO A 43 14.03 5.53 2.01
C PRO A 43 14.05 6.81 1.19
N ASP A 44 15.22 7.43 1.00
CA ASP A 44 15.39 8.65 0.20
C ASP A 44 15.12 8.41 -1.31
N ASP A 45 15.08 7.16 -1.79
CA ASP A 45 14.68 6.82 -3.18
C ASP A 45 13.15 6.78 -3.36
N PHE A 46 12.40 6.92 -2.26
CA PHE A 46 10.95 6.83 -2.24
C PHE A 46 10.34 8.15 -1.76
N GLN A 47 9.18 8.49 -2.32
CA GLN A 47 8.44 9.65 -1.86
C GLN A 47 7.64 9.29 -0.62
N PHE A 48 7.86 10.01 0.49
CA PHE A 48 6.95 10.02 1.61
C PHE A 48 6.01 11.22 1.52
N ILE A 49 4.72 11.01 1.73
CA ILE A 49 3.73 12.07 1.79
C ILE A 49 2.81 11.89 3.00
N VAL A 50 2.28 13.00 3.50
CA VAL A 50 1.13 13.01 4.41
C VAL A 50 -0.07 13.53 3.62
N LEU A 51 -1.14 12.75 3.57
CA LEU A 51 -2.34 13.11 2.82
C LEU A 51 -3.60 13.03 3.70
N PRO A 52 -4.64 13.83 3.39
CA PRO A 52 -5.95 13.67 4.03
C PRO A 52 -6.49 12.25 3.77
N ILE A 53 -6.92 11.56 4.83
CA ILE A 53 -7.39 10.16 4.72
C ILE A 53 -8.55 10.02 3.74
N ASP A 54 -9.37 11.06 3.59
CA ASP A 54 -10.51 11.09 2.67
C ASP A 54 -10.12 10.90 1.21
N ARG A 55 -8.87 11.21 0.83
CA ARG A 55 -8.36 11.01 -0.54
C ARG A 55 -8.30 9.54 -0.95
N ILE A 56 -8.21 8.63 0.02
CA ILE A 56 -8.18 7.18 -0.23
C ILE A 56 -9.46 6.46 0.24
N ARG A 57 -10.46 7.20 0.76
CA ARG A 57 -11.71 6.64 1.31
C ARG A 57 -12.42 5.71 0.33
N ALA A 58 -12.60 6.15 -0.91
CA ALA A 58 -13.30 5.37 -1.94
C ALA A 58 -12.61 4.03 -2.24
N GLN A 59 -11.28 3.96 -2.11
CA GLN A 59 -10.49 2.74 -2.33
C GLN A 59 -10.64 1.75 -1.16
N VAL A 60 -11.03 2.23 0.02
CA VAL A 60 -11.17 1.42 1.24
C VAL A 60 -12.61 0.94 1.41
N GLU A 61 -13.59 1.85 1.28
CA GLU A 61 -15.00 1.57 1.53
C GLU A 61 -15.66 0.70 0.44
N GLY A 62 -15.12 0.69 -0.77
CA GLY A 62 -15.59 -0.15 -1.87
C GLY A 62 -15.22 -1.63 -1.76
N ARG A 63 -14.44 -2.03 -0.74
CA ARG A 63 -13.74 -3.32 -0.75
C ARG A 63 -14.36 -4.36 0.18
N GLY A 64 -14.90 -5.43 -0.42
CA GLY A 64 -15.55 -6.54 0.28
C GLY A 64 -14.62 -7.48 1.07
N SER A 65 -13.29 -7.31 0.98
CA SER A 65 -12.30 -8.19 1.62
C SER A 65 -11.60 -7.58 2.84
N VAL A 66 -12.03 -6.40 3.31
CA VAL A 66 -11.48 -5.81 4.54
C VAL A 66 -12.12 -6.50 5.74
N ASP A 67 -11.29 -7.12 6.56
CA ASP A 67 -11.71 -7.68 7.85
C ASP A 67 -11.91 -6.53 8.86
N LEU A 68 -13.18 -6.19 9.12
CA LEU A 68 -13.53 -5.11 10.04
C LEU A 68 -13.20 -5.43 11.50
N GLN A 69 -13.16 -6.70 11.89
CA GLN A 69 -12.77 -7.11 13.24
C GLN A 69 -11.27 -6.89 13.43
N TYR A 70 -10.47 -7.36 12.48
CA TYR A 70 -9.02 -7.12 12.49
C TYR A 70 -8.69 -5.62 12.47
N ALA A 71 -9.33 -4.85 11.58
CA ALA A 71 -9.13 -3.40 11.52
C ALA A 71 -9.48 -2.71 12.85
N ALA A 72 -10.54 -3.14 13.54
CA ALA A 72 -10.92 -2.60 14.84
C ALA A 72 -9.96 -2.99 15.98
N ALA A 73 -9.30 -4.14 15.87
CA ALA A 73 -8.35 -4.66 16.86
C ALA A 73 -6.93 -4.09 16.72
N LEU A 74 -6.63 -3.36 15.64
CA LEU A 74 -5.33 -2.70 15.46
C LEU A 74 -5.02 -1.77 16.64
N THR A 75 -3.80 -1.89 17.15
CA THR A 75 -3.25 -0.93 18.11
C THR A 75 -3.13 0.45 17.47
N ASN A 76 -3.08 1.52 18.27
CA ASN A 76 -2.85 2.86 17.73
C ASN A 76 -1.50 2.95 16.99
N GLU A 77 -0.46 2.28 17.52
CA GLU A 77 0.86 2.25 16.88
C GLU A 77 0.80 1.64 15.48
N ASP A 78 0.11 0.52 15.32
CA ASP A 78 -0.01 -0.14 14.02
C ASP A 78 -0.96 0.58 13.07
N ALA A 79 -2.02 1.19 13.60
CA ALA A 79 -2.99 1.93 12.80
C ALA A 79 -2.37 3.17 12.13
N VAL A 80 -1.43 3.85 12.79
CA VAL A 80 -0.78 5.06 12.24
C VAL A 80 0.45 4.77 11.37
N ARG A 81 0.82 3.49 11.19
CA ARG A 81 1.91 3.13 10.26
C ARG A 81 1.60 3.57 8.84
N PRO A 82 2.58 4.07 8.08
CA PRO A 82 2.36 4.56 6.72
C PRO A 82 1.80 3.50 5.78
N VAL A 83 0.79 3.87 4.98
CA VAL A 83 0.25 3.01 3.92
C VAL A 83 1.15 2.98 2.69
N LEU A 84 0.91 2.04 1.77
CA LEU A 84 1.64 1.93 0.52
C LEU A 84 0.75 2.33 -0.66
N LEU A 85 1.19 3.30 -1.46
CA LEU A 85 0.51 3.76 -2.66
C LEU A 85 1.38 3.52 -3.89
N GLY A 86 0.78 3.07 -4.99
CA GLY A 86 1.43 2.94 -6.29
C GLY A 86 0.88 3.91 -7.32
N ARG A 87 1.75 4.54 -8.11
CA ARG A 87 1.32 5.35 -9.25
C ARG A 87 1.14 4.48 -10.49
N TYR A 88 0.12 4.80 -11.27
CA TYR A 88 -0.21 4.14 -12.53
C TYR A 88 0.02 5.09 -13.71
N ALA A 89 0.11 4.51 -14.92
CA ALA A 89 0.38 5.27 -16.14
C ALA A 89 -0.74 6.28 -16.48
N ASP A 90 -1.96 6.05 -15.98
CA ASP A 90 -3.10 6.96 -16.08
C ASP A 90 -3.00 8.18 -15.12
N GLY A 91 -1.93 8.27 -14.34
CA GLY A 91 -1.71 9.32 -13.34
C GLY A 91 -2.42 9.07 -12.00
N SER A 92 -3.18 7.98 -11.87
CA SER A 92 -3.83 7.62 -10.61
C SER A 92 -2.83 7.06 -9.59
N ALA A 93 -3.16 7.22 -8.31
CA ALA A 93 -2.45 6.59 -7.20
C ALA A 93 -3.41 5.65 -6.47
N ARG A 94 -3.02 4.39 -6.31
CA ARG A 94 -3.88 3.35 -5.72
C ARG A 94 -3.20 2.67 -4.53
N LEU A 95 -4.00 2.28 -3.56
CA LEU A 95 -3.57 1.62 -2.32
C LEU A 95 -3.09 0.21 -2.65
N LEU A 96 -1.82 -0.05 -2.39
CA LEU A 96 -1.20 -1.38 -2.57
C LEU A 96 -1.17 -2.15 -1.25
N ASP A 97 -1.05 -1.45 -0.13
CA ASP A 97 -1.13 -2.04 1.21
C ASP A 97 -1.61 -1.01 2.25
N GLY A 98 -2.18 -1.51 3.34
CA GLY A 98 -2.62 -0.72 4.48
C GLY A 98 -4.12 -0.48 4.53
N TYR A 99 -4.92 -1.32 3.87
CA TYR A 99 -6.39 -1.21 3.85
C TYR A 99 -7.00 -1.20 5.26
N HIS A 100 -6.66 -2.18 6.11
CA HIS A 100 -7.19 -2.24 7.47
C HIS A 100 -6.75 -1.05 8.32
N ARG A 101 -5.54 -0.54 8.11
CA ARG A 101 -5.03 0.68 8.77
C ARG A 101 -5.84 1.90 8.33
N ALA A 102 -6.02 2.09 7.02
CA ALA A 102 -6.85 3.16 6.48
C ALA A 102 -8.31 3.06 6.97
N THR A 103 -8.89 1.85 7.02
CA THR A 103 -10.22 1.61 7.60
C THR A 103 -10.28 2.03 9.06
N ARG A 104 -9.29 1.65 9.88
CA ARG A 104 -9.23 2.02 11.29
C ARG A 104 -9.20 3.54 11.45
N LEU A 105 -8.29 4.22 10.74
CA LEU A 105 -8.12 5.68 10.79
C LEU A 105 -9.39 6.42 10.36
N LEU A 106 -10.04 5.99 9.27
CA LEU A 106 -11.32 6.54 8.80
C LEU A 106 -12.41 6.41 9.87
N ARG A 107 -12.53 5.24 10.49
CA ARG A 107 -13.55 4.96 11.53
C ARG A 107 -13.30 5.71 12.83
N THR A 108 -12.05 6.07 13.12
CA THR A 108 -11.67 6.86 14.31
C THR A 108 -11.51 8.35 14.02
N ASN A 109 -11.93 8.83 12.84
CA ASN A 109 -11.87 10.24 12.43
C ASN A 109 -10.45 10.84 12.51
N VAL A 110 -9.41 10.05 12.22
CA VAL A 110 -8.06 10.58 12.09
C VAL A 110 -7.93 11.26 10.73
N PRO A 111 -7.59 12.55 10.65
CA PRO A 111 -7.74 13.32 9.42
C PRO A 111 -6.66 13.04 8.36
N HIS A 112 -5.51 12.52 8.76
CA HIS A 112 -4.35 12.35 7.89
C HIS A 112 -3.71 10.98 8.07
N VAL A 113 -3.03 10.52 7.02
CA VAL A 113 -2.23 9.30 7.04
C VAL A 113 -0.89 9.55 6.35
N GLY A 114 0.17 8.94 6.85
CA GLY A 114 1.44 8.88 6.13
C GLY A 114 1.37 7.83 5.03
N ALA A 115 2.01 8.07 3.89
CA ALA A 115 2.07 7.11 2.80
C ALA A 115 3.43 7.13 2.12
N TRP A 116 3.91 5.94 1.76
CA TRP A 116 4.97 5.77 0.79
C TRP A 116 4.35 5.70 -0.60
N LEU A 117 4.73 6.62 -1.48
CA LEU A 117 4.21 6.74 -2.83
C LEU A 117 5.26 6.30 -3.85
N LEU A 118 4.99 5.18 -4.51
CA LEU A 118 5.86 4.60 -5.52
C LEU A 118 5.64 5.30 -6.85
N THR A 119 6.74 5.52 -7.58
CA THR A 119 6.70 5.90 -9.00
C THR A 119 6.10 4.79 -9.86
N VAL A 120 5.75 5.10 -11.11
CA VAL A 120 5.22 4.11 -12.04
C VAL A 120 6.23 2.98 -12.28
N GLU A 121 7.54 3.29 -12.38
CA GLU A 121 8.56 2.26 -12.52
C GLU A 121 8.67 1.38 -11.26
N GLN A 122 8.66 1.99 -10.07
CA GLN A 122 8.72 1.25 -8.80
C GLN A 122 7.50 0.35 -8.61
N THR A 123 6.30 0.82 -8.93
CA THR A 123 5.06 0.01 -8.86
C THR A 123 5.12 -1.16 -9.83
N LYS A 124 5.64 -0.98 -11.05
CA LYS A 124 5.86 -2.10 -12.00
C LYS A 124 6.91 -3.09 -11.50
N ALA A 125 7.98 -2.61 -10.88
CA ALA A 125 9.09 -3.46 -10.42
C ALA A 125 8.68 -4.44 -9.31
N ILE A 126 7.67 -4.10 -8.51
CA ILE A 126 7.13 -4.97 -7.45
C ILE A 126 5.91 -5.78 -7.90
N ARG A 127 5.50 -5.67 -9.16
CA ARG A 127 4.38 -6.44 -9.69
C ARG A 127 4.80 -7.90 -9.85
N VAL A 128 4.00 -8.81 -9.30
CA VAL A 128 4.21 -10.24 -9.46
C VAL A 128 3.60 -10.70 -10.77
N TYR A 129 4.48 -11.20 -11.64
CA TYR A 129 4.10 -11.81 -12.89
C TYR A 129 3.67 -13.26 -12.63
N VAL A 130 2.38 -13.53 -12.82
CA VAL A 130 1.86 -14.91 -12.76
C VAL A 130 1.54 -15.37 -14.18
N PRO A 131 2.32 -16.32 -14.75
CA PRO A 131 2.07 -16.81 -16.09
C PRO A 131 0.68 -17.47 -16.18
N ILE A 132 0.00 -17.30 -17.33
CA ILE A 132 -1.34 -17.88 -17.60
C ILE A 132 -1.40 -19.37 -17.24
N ALA A 133 -0.34 -20.12 -17.57
CA ALA A 133 -0.26 -21.57 -17.34
C ALA A 133 -0.35 -21.96 -15.85
N HIS A 134 -0.08 -21.04 -14.93
CA HIS A 134 -0.13 -21.26 -13.48
C HIS A 134 -1.41 -20.70 -12.84
N LEU A 135 -2.31 -20.09 -13.63
CA LEU A 135 -3.58 -19.58 -13.14
C LEU A 135 -4.64 -20.68 -13.19
N PRO A 136 -5.33 -20.99 -12.07
CA PRO A 136 -6.49 -21.84 -12.13
C PRO A 136 -7.56 -21.22 -13.04
N ALA A 137 -8.39 -22.05 -13.69
CA ALA A 137 -9.35 -21.59 -14.70
C ALA A 137 -10.35 -20.53 -14.19
N ASN A 138 -10.53 -20.41 -12.88
CA ASN A 138 -11.40 -19.44 -12.20
C ASN A 138 -10.61 -18.31 -11.48
N ALA A 139 -9.32 -18.15 -11.77
CA ALA A 139 -8.49 -17.14 -11.14
C ALA A 139 -9.02 -15.74 -11.43
N ARG A 140 -9.20 -14.94 -10.38
CA ARG A 140 -9.57 -13.51 -10.48
C ARG A 140 -8.32 -12.63 -10.58
N VAL A 141 -7.27 -13.10 -11.26
CA VAL A 141 -6.02 -12.37 -11.52
C VAL A 141 -5.87 -12.16 -13.02
N ASN A 142 -5.44 -10.98 -13.44
CA ASN A 142 -5.22 -10.66 -14.84
C ASN A 142 -3.87 -11.26 -15.23
N PRO A 143 -3.84 -12.20 -16.19
CA PRO A 143 -2.58 -12.70 -16.68
C PRO A 143 -1.79 -11.56 -17.30
N THR A 144 -0.52 -11.47 -16.93
CA THR A 144 0.40 -10.52 -17.56
C THR A 144 1.11 -11.24 -18.69
N SER A 145 0.78 -10.88 -19.94
CA SER A 145 1.60 -11.26 -21.09
C SER A 145 2.95 -10.54 -20.99
N GLN A 146 4.04 -11.26 -21.23
CA GLN A 146 5.34 -10.62 -21.49
C GLN A 146 5.25 -9.72 -22.72
#